data_AF-A0A3R7BH64-F1
#
_entry.id   AF-A0A3R7BH64-F1
#
_cell.length_a   1.000
_cell.length_b   1.000
_cell.length_c   1.000
_cell.angle_alpha   90.00
_cell.angle_beta   90.00
_cell.angle_gamma   90.00
#
_symmetry.space_group_name_H-M   'P 1'
#
loop_
_entity.id
_entity.type
_entity.pdbx_description
1 polymer ?
#
loop_
_entity_poly.entity_id
_entity_poly.type
_entity_poly.pdbx_seq_one_letter_code
_entity_poly.pdbx_strand_id
1 'polypeptide(L)' 'MGVELAMIDTHTAVNVDHVHLLVKYPPKYSVIYMATRIKRRAAENYARRSHTSWNGALKVCWAPSCFHGSVDPGWEVVER' A
#
# COMPACT_ATOMS: atom_id res chain seq x y z
N MET A 1 -20.51 -0.09 -2.17
CA MET A 1 -19.93 1.26 -2.03
C MET A 1 -18.41 1.17 -2.11
N GLY A 2 -17.84 1.49 -3.27
CA GLY A 2 -16.39 1.50 -3.47
C GLY A 2 -15.81 2.77 -2.88
N VAL A 3 -15.10 2.66 -1.76
CA VAL A 3 -14.24 3.76 -1.29
C VAL A 3 -13.02 3.75 -2.19
N GLU A 4 -13.03 4.62 -3.20
CA GLU A 4 -11.83 5.05 -3.90
C GLU A 4 -10.83 5.52 -2.86
N LEU A 5 -9.66 4.89 -2.83
CA LEU A 5 -8.57 5.33 -1.96
C LEU A 5 -8.19 6.72 -2.46
N ALA A 6 -8.66 7.77 -1.79
CA ALA A 6 -8.27 9.15 -2.05
C ALA A 6 -6.83 9.39 -1.57
N MET A 7 -5.89 8.64 -2.16
CA MET A 7 -4.48 8.97 -2.10
C MET A 7 -4.28 10.17 -3.00
N ILE A 8 -3.71 11.22 -2.41
CA ILE A 8 -3.49 12.50 -3.07
C ILE A 8 -2.24 12.40 -3.96
N ASP A 9 -1.23 11.66 -3.48
CA ASP A 9 0.03 11.43 -4.18
C ASP A 9 0.65 10.10 -3.74
N THR A 10 1.39 9.44 -4.62
CA THR A 10 2.03 8.16 -4.34
C THR A 10 3.32 7.99 -5.15
N HIS A 11 4.46 7.88 -4.45
CA HIS A 11 5.70 7.36 -5.03
C HIS A 11 5.94 5.93 -4.59
N THR A 12 6.39 5.09 -5.52
CA THR A 12 6.57 3.65 -5.29
C THR A 12 7.97 3.20 -5.67
N ALA A 13 8.63 2.47 -4.77
CA ALA A 13 9.79 1.65 -5.10
C ALA A 13 9.45 0.19 -4.80
N VAL A 14 9.60 -0.67 -5.81
CA VAL A 14 9.26 -2.10 -5.73
C VAL A 14 10.55 -2.90 -5.78
N ASN A 15 10.83 -3.63 -4.71
CA ASN A 15 11.89 -4.62 -4.65
C ASN A 15 11.30 -6.03 -4.79
N VAL A 16 12.17 -7.04 -4.93
CA VAL A 16 11.75 -8.43 -5.16
C VAL A 16 10.89 -8.98 -4.01
N ASP A 17 11.13 -8.52 -2.78
CA ASP A 17 10.55 -9.03 -1.54
C ASP A 17 9.77 -7.99 -0.73
N HIS A 18 9.87 -6.70 -1.08
CA HIS A 18 9.18 -5.63 -0.35
C HIS A 18 8.86 -4.43 -1.24
N VAL A 19 7.96 -3.57 -0.78
CA VAL A 19 7.54 -2.34 -1.47
C VAL A 19 7.65 -1.16 -0.51
N HIS A 20 8.25 -0.07 -0.97
CA HIS A 20 8.24 1.22 -0.28
C HIS A 20 7.22 2.13 -0.95
N LEU A 21 6.34 2.72 -0.15
CA LEU A 21 5.32 3.66 -0.58
C LEU A 21 5.50 4.97 0.19
N LEU A 22 5.66 6.07 -0.53
CA LEU A 22 5.50 7.41 0.02
C LEU A 22 4.12 7.90 -0.41
N VAL A 23 3.22 8.11 0.56
CA VAL A 23 1.81 8.39 0.28
C VAL A 23 1.37 9.65 1.00
N LYS A 24 0.69 10.54 0.27
CA LYS A 24 -0.07 11.65 0.85
C LYS A 24 -1.54 11.27 0.92
N TYR A 25 -2.15 11.33 2.10
CA TYR A 25 -3.57 10.98 2.30
C TYR A 25 -4.23 11.89 3.36
N PRO A 26 -5.58 12.02 3.35
CA PRO A 26 -6.29 12.84 4.33
C PRO A 26 -6.08 12.35 5.78
N PRO A 27 -5.84 13.26 6.74
CA PRO A 27 -5.51 12.88 8.13
C PRO A 27 -6.66 12.22 8.89
N LYS A 28 -7.88 12.20 8.33
CA LYS A 28 -9.05 11.48 8.90
C LYS A 28 -8.87 9.95 8.90
N TYR A 29 -7.89 9.42 8.16
CA TYR A 29 -7.60 7.99 8.10
C TYR A 29 -6.39 7.66 8.97
N SER A 30 -6.45 6.57 9.73
CA SER A 30 -5.28 6.09 10.47
C SER A 30 -4.26 5.44 9.52
N VAL A 31 -2.99 5.47 9.91
CA VAL A 31 -1.90 4.81 9.16
C VAL A 31 -2.22 3.32 8.94
N ILE A 32 -2.69 2.63 9.98
CA ILE A 32 -3.05 1.21 9.93
C ILE A 32 -4.22 0.96 8.96
N TYR A 33 -5.22 1.85 8.95
CA TYR A 33 -6.33 1.77 8.00
C TYR A 33 -5.80 1.86 6.56
N MET A 34 -4.94 2.83 6.28
CA MET A 34 -4.36 3.01 4.95
C MET A 34 -3.54 1.78 4.52
N ALA A 35 -2.63 1.32 5.37
CA ALA A 35 -1.80 0.13 5.09
C ALA A 35 -2.64 -1.12 4.81
N THR A 36 -3.67 -1.36 5.62
CA THR A 36 -4.59 -2.48 5.45
C THR A 36 -5.33 -2.39 4.11
N ARG A 37 -5.83 -1.19 3.76
CA ARG A 37 -6.56 -0.96 2.52
C ARG A 37 -5.69 -1.15 1.28
N ILE A 38 -4.43 -0.68 1.32
CA ILE A 38 -3.45 -0.86 0.23
C ILE A 38 -3.16 -2.35 0.02
N LYS A 39 -2.72 -3.04 1.08
CA LYS A 39 -2.37 -4.47 1.04
C LYS A 39 -3.54 -5.31 0.53
N ARG A 40 -4.75 -5.01 1.04
CA ARG A 40 -5.99 -5.62 0.57
C ARG A 40 -6.24 -5.38 -0.90
N ARG A 41 -6.23 -4.14 -1.36
CA ARG A 41 -6.54 -3.82 -2.76
C ARG A 41 -5.55 -4.46 -3.72
N ALA A 42 -4.27 -4.49 -3.35
CA ALA A 42 -3.22 -5.15 -4.11
C ALA A 42 -3.44 -6.67 -4.18
N ALA A 43 -3.75 -7.32 -3.06
CA ALA A 43 -4.05 -8.75 -3.03
C ALA A 43 -5.34 -9.09 -3.81
N GLU A 44 -6.37 -8.23 -3.80
CA GLU A 44 -7.58 -8.40 -4.61
C GLU A 44 -7.25 -8.33 -6.11
N ASN A 45 -6.37 -7.39 -6.50
CA ASN A 45 -5.89 -7.27 -7.88
C ASN A 45 -5.07 -8.50 -8.30
N TYR A 46 -4.18 -8.97 -7.43
CA TYR A 46 -3.38 -10.17 -7.68
C TYR A 46 -4.27 -11.39 -7.85
N ALA A 47 -5.18 -11.66 -6.90
CA ALA A 47 -6.13 -12.77 -6.95
C ALA A 47 -6.89 -12.84 -8.27
N ARG A 48 -7.38 -11.69 -8.76
CA ARG A 48 -8.08 -11.59 -10.05
C ARG A 48 -7.20 -11.97 -11.24
N ARG A 49 -5.91 -11.61 -11.21
CA ARG A 49 -4.96 -11.87 -12.32
C ARG A 49 -4.37 -13.28 -12.28
N SER A 50 -4.16 -13.82 -11.09
CA SER A 50 -3.54 -15.12 -10.86
C SER A 50 -4.55 -16.27 -10.73
N HIS A 51 -5.86 -15.98 -10.83
CA HIS A 51 -6.95 -16.93 -10.58
C HIS A 51 -6.85 -17.63 -9.20
N THR A 52 -6.19 -16.98 -8.23
CA THR A 52 -6.05 -17.48 -6.86
C THR A 52 -7.19 -16.97 -5.99
N SER A 53 -7.59 -17.73 -4.96
CA SER A 53 -8.57 -17.24 -3.99
C SER A 53 -8.07 -15.98 -3.25
N TRP A 54 -8.99 -15.11 -2.86
CA TRP A 54 -8.70 -13.91 -2.07
C TRP A 54 -7.88 -14.23 -0.79
N ASN A 55 -8.30 -15.26 -0.04
CA ASN A 55 -7.61 -15.67 1.18
C ASN A 55 -6.22 -16.24 0.91
N GLY A 56 -6.03 -16.92 -0.23
CA GLY A 56 -4.73 -17.36 -0.69
C GLY A 56 -3.84 -16.17 -1.03
N ALA A 57 -4.35 -15.22 -1.81
CA ALA A 57 -3.64 -14.01 -2.22
C ALA A 57 -3.15 -13.17 -1.03
N LEU A 58 -3.99 -12.93 -0.01
CA LEU A 58 -3.56 -12.19 1.17
C LEU A 58 -2.38 -12.85 1.91
N LYS A 59 -2.39 -14.19 2.01
CA LYS A 59 -1.34 -14.95 2.70
C LYS A 59 -0.02 -14.98 1.92
N VAL A 60 -0.08 -14.98 0.59
CA VAL A 60 1.12 -15.06 -0.25
C VAL A 60 1.68 -13.69 -0.63
N CYS A 61 0.84 -12.66 -0.75
CA CYS A 61 1.27 -11.35 -1.22
C CYS A 61 1.93 -10.51 -0.13
N TRP A 62 1.57 -10.70 1.15
CA TRP A 62 1.99 -9.79 2.21
C TRP A 62 2.27 -10.49 3.53
N ALA A 63 3.38 -10.12 4.18
CA ALA A 63 3.57 -10.37 5.60
C ALA A 63 2.45 -9.69 6.43
N PRO A 64 2.11 -10.16 7.64
CA PRO A 64 1.14 -9.50 8.49
C PRO A 64 1.63 -8.10 8.95
N SER A 65 2.93 -7.92 9.13
CA SER A 65 3.56 -6.66 9.54
C SER A 65 3.70 -5.64 8.40
N CYS A 66 4.01 -4.40 8.78
CA CYS A 66 4.46 -3.32 7.89
C CYS A 66 5.13 -2.22 8.74
N PHE A 67 6.08 -1.49 8.14
CA PHE A 67 6.73 -0.34 8.73
C PHE A 67 6.09 0.95 8.21
N HIS A 68 5.98 1.95 9.08
CA HIS A 68 5.50 3.29 8.70
C HIS A 68 6.31 4.35 9.42
N GLY A 69 6.73 5.37 8.68
CA GLY A 69 7.32 6.59 9.20
C GLY A 69 6.64 7.79 8.57
N SER A 70 6.31 8.79 9.38
CA SER A 70 5.91 10.11 8.85
C SER A 70 7.14 10.83 8.32
N VAL A 71 6.96 11.60 7.25
CA VAL A 71 7.98 12.50 6.72
C VAL A 71 7.46 13.93 6.76
N ASP A 72 8.36 14.89 6.90
CA ASP A 72 8.01 16.30 6.85
C ASP A 72 7.72 16.77 5.42
N PRO A 73 7.01 17.89 5.23
CA PRO A 73 6.60 18.42 3.92
C PRO A 73 7.72 18.83 2.95
N GLY A 74 8.99 18.55 3.25
CA GLY A 74 10.17 18.93 2.46
C GLY A 74 10.93 17.76 1.85
N TRP A 75 10.37 16.56 1.84
CA TRP A 75 10.99 15.39 1.20
C TRP A 75 10.82 15.46 -0.33
N GLU A 76 11.61 16.31 -0.99
CA GLU A 76 11.93 16.08 -2.40
C GLU A 76 12.71 14.76 -2.46
N VAL A 77 12.12 13.74 -3.08
CA VAL A 77 12.74 12.42 -3.23
C VAL A 77 14.06 12.65 -3.97
N VAL A 78 15.19 12.50 -3.27
CA VAL A 78 16.51 12.59 -3.90
C VAL A 78 16.64 11.41 -4.86
N GLU A 79 16.36 11.64 -6.14
CA GLU A 79 16.70 10.71 -7.20
C GLU A 79 18.23 10.57 -7.22
N ARG A 80 18.70 9.32 -7.17
CA ARG A 80 20.12 8.98 -7.26
C ARG A 80 20.47 8.59 -8.68
#